data_AF-A0A5C3N305-F1
#
_entry.id   AF-A0A5C3N305-F1
#
_cell.length_a   1.000
_cell.length_b   1.000
_cell.length_c   1.000
_cell.angle_alpha   90.00
_cell.angle_beta   90.00
_cell.angle_gamma   90.00
#
_symmetry.space_group_name_H-M   'P 1'
#
loop_
_entity.id
_entity.type
_entity.pdbx_description
1 polymer ?
#
loop_
_entity_poly.entity_id
_entity_poly.type
_entity_poly.pdbx_seq_one_letter_code
_entity_poly.pdbx_strand_id
1 'polypeptide(L)'
;MKRMRSDSVAGLPAPSGDENRLVFRRHDPTPILSEHIGVDNYLLAGPTVRKPDVVGSTLRNALLTVKDNAKRQPMPGESWDKAWERYTNGLALSKPEIASSFGTLLVNLEFKRTAARMRSIPLEFKAGTEASGGLSVMASEASENDRVGQKRKSDGGSGVPSKRSKSKVVAGRSNNKSEKKDGEGEGEGEGRSKGRNESRAIQYETGIHEEDPDEAVLKLPPEIQIAIYAAERLSSSVAINHSFQFIINNSAISLWWFDRGSAIRSEEIDFITGLPYLVVLIDILRRFDEHAWGFNRTFRKTGTDDGKLQIDLTPLNKNQSSVTVTLDEKSHARPIYLFGRSTDVIPVRGTDVRPTWLGSSSEFVLKVYHPDEQRDSEVKILEKAYDVAFSNVKDSEYVRGHLPVLCASSDFEDEYAERITKILGISRETKQRCFRRLRVILFRRLHHIYELSGQEFLGAFIDCFRCHGVLWLNKVHHRDISEDNLMYTKVNGHVVGVLNDFDLSIYHDDDRSLANERTGTIPFMAHALLTAFRSGKPVAHLYV
;
A
#
# COMPACT_ATOMS: atom_id res chain seq x y z
N MET A 1 -28.94 32.58 26.40
CA MET A 1 -28.97 32.83 24.95
C MET A 1 -28.77 31.51 24.22
N LYS A 2 -29.85 30.94 23.66
CA LYS A 2 -29.80 29.73 22.84
C LYS A 2 -29.10 30.07 21.52
N ARG A 3 -27.96 29.43 21.21
CA ARG A 3 -27.39 29.46 19.87
C ARG A 3 -28.39 28.80 18.92
N MET A 4 -28.88 29.57 17.95
CA MET A 4 -29.71 29.07 16.85
C MET A 4 -28.94 27.95 16.14
N ARG A 5 -29.57 26.79 16.02
CA ARG A 5 -29.15 25.74 15.08
C ARG A 5 -29.27 26.36 13.69
N SER A 6 -28.19 26.42 12.92
CA SER A 6 -28.29 26.77 11.52
C SER A 6 -29.04 25.66 10.81
N ASP A 7 -30.16 26.01 10.19
CA ASP A 7 -31.01 25.11 9.42
C ASP A 7 -30.19 24.46 8.30
N SER A 8 -29.97 23.15 8.42
CA SER A 8 -29.50 22.34 7.32
C SER A 8 -30.68 21.71 6.62
N VAL A 9 -30.79 21.95 5.31
CA VAL A 9 -31.64 21.14 4.44
C VAL A 9 -31.24 19.67 4.66
N ALA A 10 -32.20 18.84 5.07
CA ALA A 10 -32.05 17.41 5.35
C ALA A 10 -31.13 16.99 6.52
N GLY A 11 -30.77 17.89 7.46
CA GLY A 11 -29.94 17.52 8.63
C GLY A 11 -28.45 17.32 8.32
N LEU A 12 -28.00 17.73 7.12
CA LEU A 12 -26.61 17.62 6.68
C LEU A 12 -25.77 18.83 7.14
N PRO A 13 -24.54 18.64 7.66
CA PRO A 13 -23.69 19.75 8.07
C PRO A 13 -23.42 20.72 6.92
N ALA A 14 -23.17 22.00 7.23
CA ALA A 14 -22.83 22.99 6.20
C ALA A 14 -21.60 22.54 5.37
N PRO A 15 -21.49 22.96 4.09
CA PRO A 15 -20.32 22.65 3.26
C PRO A 15 -19.00 22.98 3.97
N SER A 16 -17.96 22.19 3.68
CA SER A 16 -16.62 22.41 4.25
C SER A 16 -16.16 23.86 4.06
N GLY A 17 -15.47 24.42 5.05
CA GLY A 17 -15.08 25.84 5.08
C GLY A 17 -14.43 26.34 3.80
N ASP A 18 -14.84 27.53 3.37
CA ASP A 18 -14.23 28.48 2.44
C ASP A 18 -13.19 27.93 1.44
N GLU A 19 -11.91 27.73 1.80
CA GLU A 19 -10.84 27.30 0.86
C GLU A 19 -10.84 25.80 0.51
N ASN A 20 -11.49 24.97 1.32
CA ASN A 20 -11.47 23.50 1.22
C ASN A 20 -12.62 22.93 0.40
N ARG A 21 -13.45 23.79 -0.22
CA ARG A 21 -14.56 23.35 -1.07
C ARG A 21 -14.08 22.52 -2.26
N LEU A 22 -14.75 21.39 -2.48
CA LEU A 22 -14.50 20.51 -3.62
C LEU A 22 -14.77 21.21 -4.96
N VAL A 23 -13.83 21.05 -5.89
CA VAL A 23 -13.97 21.41 -7.31
C VAL A 23 -13.55 20.22 -8.15
N PHE A 24 -14.37 19.87 -9.14
CA PHE A 24 -14.03 18.86 -10.16
C PHE A 24 -13.35 19.52 -11.34
N ARG A 25 -12.40 18.82 -11.96
CA ARG A 25 -11.67 19.30 -13.13
C ARG A 25 -11.38 18.16 -14.09
N ARG A 26 -11.49 18.44 -15.39
CA ARG A 26 -10.96 17.56 -16.43
C ARG A 26 -9.45 17.46 -16.28
N HIS A 27 -8.93 16.24 -16.21
CA HIS A 27 -7.51 15.99 -16.03
C HIS A 27 -6.89 15.33 -17.27
N ASP A 28 -7.63 14.53 -18.05
CA ASP A 28 -7.14 13.98 -19.32
C ASP A 28 -6.93 15.08 -20.41
N PRO A 29 -5.75 15.15 -21.07
CA PRO A 29 -4.61 14.20 -21.05
C PRO A 29 -3.43 14.60 -20.15
N THR A 30 -3.59 15.63 -19.30
CA THR A 30 -2.54 16.04 -18.38
C THR A 30 -2.24 14.90 -17.40
N PRO A 31 -0.97 14.52 -17.22
CA PRO A 31 -0.64 13.46 -16.30
C PRO A 31 -0.51 13.94 -14.86
N ILE A 32 -0.84 13.05 -13.92
CA ILE A 32 -0.48 13.17 -12.52
C ILE A 32 0.87 12.50 -12.35
N LEU A 33 1.80 13.24 -11.74
CA LEU A 33 3.11 12.70 -11.42
C LEU A 33 2.95 11.80 -10.19
N SER A 34 3.34 10.53 -10.34
CA SER A 34 3.68 9.73 -9.17
C SER A 34 5.13 10.02 -8.80
N GLU A 35 5.35 10.42 -7.54
CA GLU A 35 6.67 10.62 -6.96
C GLU A 35 7.22 9.32 -6.36
N HIS A 36 6.50 8.20 -6.51
CA HIS A 36 6.76 6.95 -5.82
C HIS A 36 6.94 5.81 -6.81
N ILE A 37 8.00 5.02 -6.62
CA ILE A 37 8.31 3.85 -7.44
C ILE A 37 7.72 2.64 -6.71
N GLY A 38 6.92 1.82 -7.39
CA GLY A 38 6.43 0.60 -6.79
C GLY A 38 7.53 -0.44 -6.62
N VAL A 39 7.35 -1.32 -5.63
CA VAL A 39 8.30 -2.37 -5.27
C VAL A 39 8.33 -3.50 -6.31
N ASP A 40 7.30 -3.59 -7.15
CA ASP A 40 7.11 -4.67 -8.10
C ASP A 40 7.48 -4.25 -9.54
N ASN A 41 8.51 -4.89 -10.09
CA ASN A 41 9.02 -4.73 -11.47
C ASN A 41 8.00 -4.99 -12.60
N TYR A 42 6.73 -5.27 -12.30
CA TYR A 42 5.73 -5.73 -13.28
C TYR A 42 4.55 -4.77 -13.51
N LEU A 43 4.17 -3.92 -12.54
CA LEU A 43 3.01 -3.01 -12.67
C LEU A 43 3.30 -1.56 -12.29
N LEU A 44 4.37 -1.30 -11.53
CA LEU A 44 4.66 0.01 -10.91
C LEU A 44 6.15 0.40 -11.01
N ALA A 45 6.86 -0.16 -11.99
CA ALA A 45 8.33 -0.18 -12.09
C ALA A 45 8.99 1.16 -12.50
N GLY A 46 8.25 2.25 -12.61
CA GLY A 46 8.80 3.56 -12.99
C GLY A 46 7.87 4.70 -12.61
N PRO A 47 8.32 5.96 -12.69
CA PRO A 47 7.47 7.14 -12.48
C PRO A 47 6.31 7.06 -13.45
N THR A 48 5.14 6.69 -12.93
CA THR A 48 4.01 6.40 -13.77
C THR A 48 3.19 7.65 -14.02
N VAL A 49 3.04 7.96 -15.30
CA VAL A 49 2.17 9.00 -15.83
C VAL A 49 0.73 8.50 -15.71
N ARG A 50 -0.02 8.95 -14.69
CA ARG A 50 -1.43 8.59 -14.51
C ARG A 50 -2.33 9.63 -15.17
N LYS A 51 -3.38 9.21 -15.88
CA LYS A 51 -4.29 10.12 -16.59
C LYS A 51 -5.75 9.81 -16.23
N PRO A 52 -6.19 10.13 -14.99
CA PRO A 52 -7.61 10.07 -14.68
C PRO A 52 -8.39 11.04 -15.58
N ASP A 53 -9.62 10.70 -15.94
CA ASP A 53 -10.45 11.56 -16.78
C ASP A 53 -10.83 12.85 -16.06
N VAL A 54 -11.32 12.71 -14.82
CA VAL A 54 -11.74 13.81 -13.95
C VAL A 54 -11.21 13.59 -12.54
N VAL A 55 -10.74 14.67 -11.92
CA VAL A 55 -10.30 14.67 -10.52
C VAL A 55 -11.06 15.71 -9.71
N GLY A 56 -11.27 15.43 -8.43
CA GLY A 56 -11.72 16.38 -7.43
C GLY A 56 -10.58 16.81 -6.52
N SER A 57 -10.45 18.10 -6.25
CA SER A 57 -9.50 18.67 -5.29
C SER A 57 -10.15 19.85 -4.54
N THR A 58 -9.49 20.35 -3.48
CA THR A 58 -9.91 21.63 -2.88
C THR A 58 -9.76 22.76 -3.89
N LEU A 59 -10.55 23.82 -3.75
CA LEU A 59 -10.43 25.01 -4.59
C LEU A 59 -9.01 25.58 -4.53
N ARG A 60 -8.44 25.70 -3.33
CA ARG A 60 -7.05 26.16 -3.16
C ARG A 60 -6.06 25.32 -3.98
N ASN A 61 -6.10 24.00 -3.85
CA ASN A 61 -5.20 23.12 -4.61
C ASN A 61 -5.46 23.23 -6.11
N ALA A 62 -6.72 23.38 -6.53
CA ALA A 62 -7.06 23.54 -7.93
C ALA A 62 -6.47 24.83 -8.55
N LEU A 63 -6.45 25.91 -7.78
CA LEU A 63 -5.90 27.20 -8.20
C LEU A 63 -4.36 27.18 -8.28
N LEU A 64 -3.70 26.39 -7.44
CA LEU A 64 -2.23 26.25 -7.44
C LEU A 64 -1.71 25.58 -8.71
N THR A 65 -2.50 24.76 -9.40
CA THR A 65 -2.05 24.08 -10.62
C THR A 65 -2.22 24.92 -11.91
N VAL A 66 -2.57 26.20 -11.77
CA VAL A 66 -2.70 27.14 -12.88
C VAL A 66 -1.45 28.02 -12.92
N LYS A 67 -0.87 28.24 -14.10
CA LYS A 67 0.41 28.96 -14.32
C LYS A 67 0.46 30.37 -13.72
N ASP A 68 -0.70 31.00 -13.54
CA ASP A 68 -0.84 32.34 -12.96
C ASP A 68 -1.67 32.28 -11.66
N ASN A 69 -1.30 31.37 -10.77
CA ASN A 69 -2.01 31.10 -9.51
C ASN A 69 -2.28 32.38 -8.71
N ALA A 70 -1.36 33.35 -8.73
CA ALA A 70 -1.49 34.66 -8.10
C ALA A 70 -2.66 35.48 -8.65
N LYS A 71 -2.99 35.37 -9.96
CA LYS A 71 -4.16 36.02 -10.58
C LYS A 71 -5.47 35.29 -10.32
N ARG A 72 -5.43 34.07 -9.79
CA ARG A 72 -6.63 33.28 -9.47
C ARG A 72 -6.83 33.05 -7.96
N GLN A 73 -6.07 33.73 -7.10
CA GLN A 73 -6.38 33.82 -5.67
C GLN A 73 -7.65 34.66 -5.42
N PRO A 74 -8.28 34.56 -4.24
CA PRO A 74 -9.28 35.54 -3.82
C PRO A 74 -8.69 36.94 -3.90
N MET A 75 -9.47 37.90 -4.39
CA MET A 75 -9.08 39.31 -4.36
C MET A 75 -8.94 39.79 -2.91
N PRO A 76 -8.14 40.82 -2.63
CA PRO A 76 -8.05 41.38 -1.28
C PRO A 76 -9.45 41.71 -0.72
N GLY A 77 -9.83 41.08 0.40
CA GLY A 77 -11.15 41.25 1.04
C GLY A 77 -12.29 40.41 0.44
N GLU A 78 -12.03 39.57 -0.56
CA GLU A 78 -13.01 38.63 -1.12
C GLU A 78 -13.06 37.34 -0.29
N SER A 79 -14.28 36.84 -0.01
CA SER A 79 -14.45 35.52 0.59
C SER A 79 -14.14 34.40 -0.40
N TRP A 80 -13.68 33.26 0.09
CA TRP A 80 -13.43 32.10 -0.74
C TRP A 80 -14.70 31.57 -1.42
N ASP A 81 -15.88 31.81 -0.84
CA ASP A 81 -17.15 31.48 -1.46
C ASP A 81 -17.37 32.20 -2.80
N LYS A 82 -17.09 33.51 -2.83
CA LYS A 82 -17.17 34.31 -4.06
C LYS A 82 -16.09 33.89 -5.07
N ALA A 83 -14.88 33.60 -4.57
CA ALA A 83 -13.82 33.05 -5.42
C ALA A 83 -14.22 31.69 -6.02
N TRP A 84 -14.86 30.82 -5.24
CA TRP A 84 -15.37 29.53 -5.70
C TRP A 84 -16.39 29.71 -6.82
N GLU A 85 -17.41 30.55 -6.62
CA GLU A 85 -18.43 30.83 -7.64
C GLU A 85 -17.81 31.37 -8.94
N ARG A 86 -16.82 32.26 -8.82
CA ARG A 86 -16.12 32.85 -9.97
C ARG A 86 -15.29 31.83 -10.75
N TYR A 87 -14.59 30.92 -10.06
CA TYR A 87 -13.62 30.03 -10.70
C TYR A 87 -14.14 28.62 -11.02
N THR A 88 -15.14 28.12 -10.32
CA THR A 88 -15.56 26.69 -10.38
C THR A 88 -15.87 26.21 -11.80
N ASN A 89 -16.67 26.97 -12.56
CA ASN A 89 -17.06 26.60 -13.92
C ASN A 89 -15.86 26.64 -14.89
N GLY A 90 -15.00 27.65 -14.75
CA GLY A 90 -13.80 27.77 -15.57
C GLY A 90 -12.79 26.67 -15.26
N LEU A 91 -12.60 26.37 -13.98
CA LEU A 91 -11.69 25.31 -13.52
C LEU A 91 -12.16 23.92 -13.98
N ALA A 92 -13.47 23.66 -13.96
CA ALA A 92 -14.02 22.37 -14.36
C ALA A 92 -13.65 21.99 -15.80
N LEU A 93 -13.59 22.97 -16.69
CA LEU A 93 -13.28 22.78 -18.11
C LEU A 93 -11.81 23.02 -18.46
N SER A 94 -11.07 23.72 -17.61
CA SER A 94 -9.66 24.02 -17.87
C SER A 94 -8.77 22.82 -17.60
N LYS A 95 -7.82 22.57 -18.51
CA LYS A 95 -6.74 21.61 -18.26
C LYS A 95 -5.73 22.21 -17.27
N PRO A 96 -5.21 21.43 -16.31
CA PRO A 96 -4.14 21.91 -15.44
C PRO A 96 -2.86 22.17 -16.25
N GLU A 97 -2.20 23.30 -15.98
CA GLU A 97 -0.94 23.69 -16.63
C GLU A 97 0.29 23.22 -15.84
N ILE A 98 0.12 22.99 -14.53
CA ILE A 98 1.11 22.38 -13.64
C ILE A 98 0.56 21.02 -13.21
N ALA A 99 1.40 19.99 -13.16
CA ALA A 99 0.99 18.66 -12.75
C ALA A 99 0.48 18.65 -11.30
N SER A 100 -0.62 17.95 -11.04
CA SER A 100 -1.10 17.68 -9.69
C SER A 100 -0.31 16.52 -9.06
N SER A 101 -0.36 16.39 -7.74
CA SER A 101 0.13 15.21 -7.01
C SER A 101 -1.03 14.47 -6.34
N PHE A 102 -0.90 13.16 -6.16
CA PHE A 102 -1.93 12.31 -5.55
C PHE A 102 -2.32 12.72 -4.11
N GLY A 103 -1.40 13.33 -3.37
CA GLY A 103 -1.65 13.85 -2.02
C GLY A 103 -2.59 15.06 -1.99
N THR A 104 -2.75 15.78 -3.10
CA THR A 104 -3.61 16.98 -3.18
C THR A 104 -5.02 16.70 -3.72
N LEU A 105 -5.23 15.52 -4.30
CA LEU A 105 -6.52 15.08 -4.81
C LEU A 105 -7.46 14.76 -3.64
N LEU A 106 -8.75 14.57 -3.92
CA LEU A 106 -9.75 14.11 -2.95
C LEU A 106 -10.50 12.89 -3.48
N VAL A 107 -10.77 12.86 -4.79
CA VAL A 107 -11.48 11.79 -5.49
C VAL A 107 -11.07 11.76 -6.97
N ASN A 108 -11.09 10.58 -7.61
CA ASN A 108 -11.00 10.47 -9.06
C ASN A 108 -12.27 9.84 -9.64
N LEU A 109 -12.64 10.28 -10.84
CA LEU A 109 -13.76 9.78 -11.62
C LEU A 109 -13.21 9.27 -12.96
N GLU A 110 -13.44 7.99 -13.24
CA GLU A 110 -13.03 7.34 -14.48
C GLU A 110 -14.28 7.08 -15.35
N PHE A 111 -14.27 7.60 -16.57
CA PHE A 111 -15.35 7.50 -17.53
C PHE A 111 -15.08 6.38 -18.53
N LYS A 112 -15.98 5.40 -18.55
CA LYS A 112 -15.96 4.28 -19.48
C LYS A 112 -17.23 4.31 -20.34
N ARG A 113 -17.06 3.92 -21.60
CA ARG A 113 -18.15 3.84 -22.56
C ARG A 113 -18.22 2.44 -23.14
N THR A 114 -19.43 1.88 -23.18
CA THR A 114 -19.70 0.64 -23.91
C THR A 114 -20.38 0.94 -25.24
N ALA A 115 -20.53 -0.07 -26.08
CA ALA A 115 -21.31 0.04 -27.31
C ALA A 115 -22.82 0.23 -27.06
N ALA A 116 -23.29 0.06 -25.83
CA ALA A 116 -24.70 0.22 -25.49
C ALA A 116 -25.15 1.69 -25.61
N ARG A 117 -26.35 1.89 -26.16
CA ARG A 117 -26.94 3.23 -26.29
C ARG A 117 -27.40 3.71 -24.91
N MET A 118 -26.97 4.90 -24.49
CA MET A 118 -27.47 5.53 -23.27
C MET A 118 -28.98 5.73 -23.35
N ARG A 119 -29.67 5.49 -22.23
CA ARG A 119 -31.09 5.80 -22.07
C ARG A 119 -31.30 7.32 -22.17
N SER A 120 -32.47 7.73 -22.67
CA SER A 120 -32.87 9.13 -22.66
C SER A 120 -33.09 9.61 -21.22
N ILE A 121 -32.65 10.83 -20.91
CA ILE A 121 -32.92 11.46 -19.62
C ILE A 121 -34.44 11.62 -19.45
N PRO A 122 -35.06 11.00 -18.43
CA PRO A 122 -36.48 11.18 -18.17
C PRO A 122 -36.73 12.62 -17.73
N LEU A 123 -37.84 13.19 -18.20
CA LEU A 123 -38.26 14.56 -17.85
C LEU A 123 -38.87 14.64 -16.44
N GLU A 124 -39.25 13.50 -15.85
CA GLU A 124 -39.84 13.39 -14.52
C GLU A 124 -39.13 12.28 -13.72
N PHE A 125 -38.79 12.57 -12.46
CA PHE A 125 -38.12 11.64 -11.55
C PHE A 125 -39.08 11.22 -10.43
N LYS A 126 -39.28 9.91 -10.24
CA LYS A 126 -40.02 9.39 -9.09
C LYS A 126 -39.07 9.24 -7.91
N ALA A 127 -39.31 9.96 -6.82
CA ALA A 127 -38.60 9.80 -5.56
C ALA A 127 -39.12 8.56 -4.81
N GLY A 128 -38.85 7.36 -5.32
CA GLY A 128 -39.13 6.11 -4.64
C GLY A 128 -37.85 5.55 -4.04
N THR A 129 -37.70 5.62 -2.72
CA THR A 129 -36.64 4.92 -1.98
C THR A 129 -36.97 3.44 -1.92
N GLU A 130 -36.55 2.68 -2.92
CA GLU A 130 -36.37 1.24 -2.76
C GLU A 130 -34.90 1.00 -2.41
N ALA A 131 -34.63 0.71 -1.14
CA ALA A 131 -33.33 0.25 -0.72
C ALA A 131 -33.12 -1.16 -1.28
N SER A 132 -32.22 -1.32 -2.26
CA SER A 132 -31.72 -2.64 -2.62
C SER A 132 -30.88 -3.16 -1.45
N GLY A 133 -31.26 -4.33 -0.91
CA GLY A 133 -30.49 -5.00 0.13
C GLY A 133 -29.12 -5.37 -0.43
N GLY A 134 -28.05 -4.91 0.25
CA GLY A 134 -26.69 -5.11 -0.22
C GLY A 134 -26.39 -6.58 -0.53
N LEU A 135 -26.03 -6.86 -1.78
CA LEU A 135 -25.47 -8.16 -2.13
C LEU A 135 -24.02 -8.25 -1.63
N SER A 136 -23.78 -9.17 -0.70
CA SER A 136 -22.46 -9.75 -0.47
C SER A 136 -22.08 -10.55 -1.70
N VAL A 137 -21.16 -10.03 -2.52
CA VAL A 137 -20.48 -10.85 -3.53
C VAL A 137 -19.48 -11.71 -2.77
N MET A 138 -19.88 -12.95 -2.49
CA MET A 138 -18.92 -14.02 -2.24
C MET A 138 -17.97 -14.05 -3.44
N ALA A 139 -16.65 -14.05 -3.18
CA ALA A 139 -15.71 -14.58 -4.15
C ALA A 139 -16.06 -16.05 -4.34
N SER A 140 -16.97 -16.34 -5.28
CA SER A 140 -17.17 -17.70 -5.75
C SER A 140 -15.85 -18.14 -6.35
N GLU A 141 -15.40 -19.31 -5.90
CA GLU A 141 -14.36 -20.12 -6.52
C GLU A 141 -14.43 -19.98 -8.04
N ALA A 142 -13.25 -19.86 -8.65
CA ALA A 142 -13.06 -19.82 -10.09
C ALA A 142 -14.05 -20.76 -10.78
N SER A 143 -14.94 -20.19 -11.60
CA SER A 143 -15.91 -20.99 -12.33
C SER A 143 -15.15 -21.83 -13.35
N GLU A 144 -15.04 -23.12 -13.04
CA GLU A 144 -14.88 -24.19 -14.01
C GLU A 144 -16.02 -24.10 -15.03
N ASN A 145 -15.73 -23.55 -16.20
CA ASN A 145 -16.50 -23.83 -17.41
C ASN A 145 -15.60 -23.73 -18.64
N ASP A 146 -14.69 -24.70 -18.76
CA ASP A 146 -14.33 -25.26 -20.06
C ASP A 146 -14.66 -26.76 -20.03
N ARG A 147 -15.91 -27.08 -20.38
CA ARG A 147 -16.34 -28.46 -20.59
C ARG A 147 -15.85 -28.95 -21.95
N VAL A 148 -14.73 -29.67 -21.94
CA VAL A 148 -14.41 -30.64 -23.01
C VAL A 148 -15.29 -31.89 -22.84
N GLY A 149 -15.71 -32.41 -23.97
CA GLY A 149 -16.76 -33.41 -24.14
C GLY A 149 -16.63 -34.69 -23.33
N GLN A 150 -17.81 -35.14 -22.90
CA GLN A 150 -18.24 -36.48 -22.53
C GLN A 150 -17.24 -37.64 -22.71
N LYS A 151 -17.01 -38.38 -21.63
CA LYS A 151 -16.74 -39.82 -21.70
C LYS A 151 -17.63 -40.58 -20.72
N ARG A 152 -18.55 -41.38 -21.28
CA ARG A 152 -19.35 -42.38 -20.57
C ARG A 152 -18.45 -43.57 -20.17
N LYS A 153 -18.72 -44.13 -19.00
CA LYS A 153 -18.16 -45.39 -18.49
C LYS A 153 -18.59 -46.60 -19.34
N SER A 154 -17.72 -47.58 -19.51
CA SER A 154 -17.99 -49.02 -19.24
C SER A 154 -16.75 -49.89 -19.46
N ASP A 155 -16.48 -50.69 -18.43
CA ASP A 155 -15.94 -52.06 -18.34
C ASP A 155 -15.18 -52.74 -19.49
N GLY A 156 -14.14 -53.48 -19.08
CA GLY A 156 -13.98 -54.88 -19.45
C GLY A 156 -12.86 -55.26 -20.42
N GLY A 157 -11.87 -56.03 -19.91
CA GLY A 157 -11.38 -57.24 -20.59
C GLY A 157 -10.30 -57.12 -21.68
N SER A 158 -9.11 -57.65 -21.35
CA SER A 158 -8.23 -58.51 -22.17
C SER A 158 -7.85 -58.11 -23.62
N GLY A 159 -6.54 -58.11 -23.91
CA GLY A 159 -6.02 -58.45 -25.24
C GLY A 159 -4.87 -57.60 -25.78
N VAL A 160 -3.63 -58.04 -25.51
CA VAL A 160 -2.41 -57.84 -26.33
C VAL A 160 -2.62 -58.53 -27.71
N PRO A 161 -1.85 -58.32 -28.83
CA PRO A 161 -0.64 -57.51 -29.11
C PRO A 161 -0.70 -56.65 -30.40
N SER A 162 0.40 -55.93 -30.73
CA SER A 162 1.22 -56.20 -31.93
C SER A 162 1.75 -54.98 -32.72
N LYS A 163 3.09 -54.84 -32.69
CA LYS A 163 4.05 -54.55 -33.78
C LYS A 163 4.09 -53.14 -34.41
N ARG A 164 5.26 -52.44 -34.32
CA ARG A 164 6.38 -52.42 -35.31
C ARG A 164 5.90 -51.77 -36.64
N SER A 165 6.46 -50.70 -37.19
CA SER A 165 7.87 -50.49 -37.55
C SER A 165 8.07 -49.12 -38.23
N LYS A 166 9.26 -48.54 -38.06
CA LYS A 166 10.18 -47.98 -39.09
C LYS A 166 9.72 -46.86 -40.04
N SER A 167 10.40 -45.71 -39.83
CA SER A 167 11.23 -44.92 -40.78
C SER A 167 10.67 -44.50 -42.14
N LYS A 168 10.82 -43.21 -42.46
CA LYS A 168 11.54 -42.78 -43.67
C LYS A 168 11.92 -41.31 -43.64
N VAL A 169 13.22 -41.07 -43.79
CA VAL A 169 13.85 -39.85 -44.29
C VAL A 169 13.53 -39.73 -45.78
N VAL A 170 13.16 -38.53 -46.24
CA VAL A 170 13.36 -38.11 -47.64
C VAL A 170 13.77 -36.64 -47.66
N ALA A 171 14.93 -36.39 -48.27
CA ALA A 171 15.48 -35.09 -48.61
C ALA A 171 14.78 -34.49 -49.84
N GLY A 172 14.77 -33.15 -49.94
CA GLY A 172 14.39 -32.41 -51.14
C GLY A 172 15.07 -31.04 -51.14
N ARG A 173 15.70 -30.70 -52.27
CA ARG A 173 16.76 -29.71 -52.49
C ARG A 173 16.28 -28.68 -53.53
N SER A 174 16.64 -27.40 -53.41
CA SER A 174 16.81 -26.40 -54.51
C SER A 174 17.11 -25.02 -53.90
N ASN A 175 18.33 -24.46 -53.94
CA ASN A 175 19.05 -23.75 -55.02
C ASN A 175 18.62 -22.28 -55.27
N ASN A 176 19.54 -21.34 -54.98
CA ASN A 176 20.08 -20.24 -55.82
C ASN A 176 21.18 -19.52 -55.01
N LYS A 177 22.49 -19.64 -55.31
CA LYS A 177 23.37 -18.76 -56.14
C LYS A 177 23.09 -17.25 -55.93
N SER A 178 24.06 -16.37 -55.61
CA SER A 178 25.38 -16.19 -56.26
C SER A 178 26.41 -15.38 -55.43
N GLU A 179 27.68 -15.79 -55.58
CA GLU A 179 28.95 -15.03 -55.72
C GLU A 179 29.34 -13.89 -54.73
N LYS A 180 30.38 -14.05 -53.90
CA LYS A 180 31.86 -14.01 -54.10
C LYS A 180 32.49 -12.59 -54.15
N LYS A 181 33.36 -12.28 -53.18
CA LYS A 181 34.79 -11.90 -53.38
C LYS A 181 35.53 -11.60 -52.07
N ASP A 182 36.34 -12.58 -51.65
CA ASP A 182 37.79 -12.60 -51.36
C ASP A 182 38.58 -11.34 -50.91
N GLY A 183 39.48 -11.58 -49.94
CA GLY A 183 40.67 -10.81 -49.55
C GLY A 183 40.90 -10.79 -48.02
N GLU A 184 41.51 -11.79 -47.39
CA GLU A 184 42.98 -11.96 -47.11
C GLU A 184 43.65 -10.70 -46.51
N GLY A 185 44.42 -10.70 -45.42
CA GLY A 185 45.02 -11.74 -44.56
C GLY A 185 45.27 -11.17 -43.14
N GLU A 186 45.32 -12.03 -42.11
CA GLU A 186 46.54 -12.57 -41.47
C GLU A 186 47.16 -11.66 -40.39
N GLY A 187 47.35 -12.24 -39.19
CA GLY A 187 48.17 -11.66 -38.12
C GLY A 187 47.71 -11.93 -36.70
N GLU A 188 47.91 -13.16 -36.21
CA GLU A 188 48.43 -13.59 -34.88
C GLU A 188 48.11 -12.73 -33.63
N GLY A 189 47.72 -13.24 -32.47
CA GLY A 189 47.74 -14.57 -31.88
C GLY A 189 47.75 -14.43 -30.35
N GLU A 190 47.06 -15.36 -29.67
CA GLU A 190 47.21 -15.75 -28.25
C GLU A 190 46.77 -14.72 -27.16
N GLY A 191 45.96 -15.02 -26.16
CA GLY A 191 45.46 -16.28 -25.62
C GLY A 191 45.33 -16.16 -24.10
N ARG A 192 44.13 -16.36 -23.54
CA ARG A 192 43.83 -17.09 -22.27
C ARG A 192 42.44 -16.77 -21.72
N SER A 193 41.50 -17.61 -22.15
CA SER A 193 40.54 -18.38 -21.35
C SER A 193 40.37 -18.01 -19.85
N LYS A 194 39.20 -17.48 -19.49
CA LYS A 194 38.56 -17.74 -18.18
C LYS A 194 37.42 -18.73 -18.38
N GLY A 195 37.49 -19.82 -17.63
CA GLY A 195 36.52 -20.91 -17.62
C GLY A 195 35.18 -20.50 -17.02
N ARG A 196 34.13 -21.07 -17.62
CA ARG A 196 32.71 -21.03 -17.25
C ARG A 196 32.46 -21.65 -15.87
N ASN A 197 31.46 -21.13 -15.17
CA ASN A 197 30.45 -21.96 -14.53
C ASN A 197 29.07 -21.35 -14.82
N GLU A 198 28.20 -22.18 -15.37
CA GLU A 198 26.92 -21.84 -15.97
C GLU A 198 25.82 -21.73 -14.90
N SER A 199 25.19 -20.57 -14.80
CA SER A 199 23.85 -20.40 -14.23
C SER A 199 22.90 -20.02 -15.35
N ARG A 200 22.01 -20.95 -15.69
CA ARG A 200 21.04 -20.84 -16.79
C ARG A 200 19.92 -19.87 -16.38
N ALA A 201 20.16 -18.57 -16.50
CA ALA A 201 19.10 -17.58 -16.58
C ALA A 201 18.51 -17.65 -17.99
N ILE A 202 17.20 -17.89 -18.10
CA ILE A 202 16.48 -17.68 -19.34
C ILE A 202 16.33 -16.16 -19.48
N GLN A 203 17.35 -15.52 -20.08
CA GLN A 203 17.28 -14.14 -20.54
C GLN A 203 16.39 -14.14 -21.79
N TYR A 204 15.25 -13.46 -21.72
CA TYR A 204 14.70 -12.84 -22.91
C TYR A 204 15.36 -11.46 -23.02
N GLU A 205 16.38 -11.36 -23.87
CA GLU A 205 16.95 -10.08 -24.27
C GLU A 205 15.88 -9.31 -25.06
N THR A 206 15.34 -8.24 -24.48
CA THR A 206 14.70 -7.19 -25.26
C THR A 206 15.80 -6.37 -25.89
N GLY A 207 16.12 -6.70 -27.13
CA GLY A 207 16.93 -5.86 -28.01
C GLY A 207 16.28 -4.49 -28.14
N ILE A 208 17.04 -3.45 -27.81
CA ILE A 208 16.74 -2.07 -28.19
C ILE A 208 16.98 -2.02 -29.70
N HIS A 209 15.89 -2.13 -30.47
CA HIS A 209 15.86 -1.65 -31.83
C HIS A 209 15.13 -0.31 -31.84
N GLU A 210 15.87 0.74 -32.17
CA GLU A 210 15.32 2.03 -32.55
C GLU A 210 14.44 1.84 -33.80
N GLU A 211 13.25 2.45 -33.73
CA GLU A 211 12.23 2.62 -34.79
C GLU A 211 11.42 1.37 -35.22
N ASP A 212 10.24 1.13 -34.62
CA ASP A 212 8.92 0.95 -35.29
C ASP A 212 7.74 0.80 -34.25
N PRO A 213 6.45 0.68 -34.64
CA PRO A 213 5.37 1.65 -34.42
C PRO A 213 4.43 1.35 -33.22
N ASP A 214 3.78 2.39 -32.68
CA ASP A 214 2.60 2.37 -31.80
C ASP A 214 2.34 1.04 -31.04
N GLU A 215 3.17 0.74 -30.03
CA GLU A 215 2.82 -0.28 -29.04
C GLU A 215 1.50 0.14 -28.38
N ALA A 216 0.43 -0.59 -28.70
CA ALA A 216 -0.88 -0.39 -28.10
C ALA A 216 -0.75 -0.52 -26.58
N VAL A 217 -0.72 0.62 -25.88
CA VAL A 217 -0.76 0.68 -24.42
C VAL A 217 -1.87 -0.25 -23.94
N LEU A 218 -1.50 -1.32 -23.24
CA LEU A 218 -2.42 -2.28 -22.65
C LEU A 218 -3.46 -1.50 -21.81
N LYS A 219 -4.69 -1.38 -22.32
CA LYS A 219 -5.77 -0.72 -21.61
C LYS A 219 -6.14 -1.57 -20.41
N LEU A 220 -5.75 -1.11 -19.22
CA LEU A 220 -6.11 -1.76 -17.97
C LEU A 220 -7.63 -1.77 -17.78
N PRO A 221 -8.20 -2.83 -17.17
CA PRO A 221 -9.56 -2.82 -16.69
C PRO A 221 -9.81 -1.60 -15.78
N PRO A 222 -11.01 -0.98 -15.85
CA PRO A 222 -11.34 0.20 -15.05
C PRO A 222 -11.08 0.01 -13.54
N GLU A 223 -11.37 -1.18 -13.02
CA GLU A 223 -11.21 -1.54 -11.62
C GLU A 223 -9.74 -1.58 -11.21
N ILE A 224 -8.87 -2.11 -12.07
CA ILE A 224 -7.42 -2.12 -11.84
C ILE A 224 -6.89 -0.69 -11.87
N GLN A 225 -7.38 0.13 -12.80
CA GLN A 225 -6.95 1.52 -12.93
C GLN A 225 -7.28 2.35 -11.69
N ILE A 226 -8.52 2.28 -11.18
CA ILE A 226 -8.88 3.00 -9.95
C ILE A 226 -8.17 2.45 -8.71
N ALA A 227 -7.88 1.15 -8.67
CA ALA A 227 -7.13 0.53 -7.59
C ALA A 227 -5.69 1.06 -7.55
N ILE A 228 -5.08 1.27 -8.72
CA ILE A 228 -3.78 1.94 -8.84
C ILE A 228 -3.88 3.38 -8.33
N TYR A 229 -4.90 4.15 -8.74
CA TYR A 229 -5.08 5.52 -8.23
C TYR A 229 -5.26 5.58 -6.71
N ALA A 230 -5.98 4.62 -6.15
CA ALA A 230 -6.12 4.48 -4.71
C ALA A 230 -4.79 4.16 -4.02
N ALA A 231 -3.99 3.25 -4.58
CA ALA A 231 -2.67 2.90 -4.04
C ALA A 231 -1.74 4.13 -4.03
N GLU A 232 -1.69 4.88 -5.13
CA GLU A 232 -0.90 6.11 -5.25
C GLU A 232 -1.34 7.16 -4.23
N ARG A 233 -2.65 7.33 -4.06
CA ARG A 233 -3.21 8.25 -3.06
C ARG A 233 -2.86 7.82 -1.64
N LEU A 234 -3.11 6.55 -1.29
CA LEU A 234 -2.83 6.03 0.04
C LEU A 234 -1.34 6.12 0.38
N SER A 235 -0.45 5.89 -0.60
CA SER A 235 1.01 5.98 -0.40
C SER A 235 1.57 7.40 -0.47
N SER A 236 0.79 8.41 -0.89
CA SER A 236 1.29 9.79 -1.02
C SER A 236 1.52 10.53 0.31
N SER A 237 1.01 10.02 1.43
CA SER A 237 1.25 10.56 2.77
C SER A 237 0.88 9.54 3.85
N VAL A 238 1.57 9.53 5.01
CA VAL A 238 1.18 8.72 6.19
C VAL A 238 -0.15 9.19 6.75
N ALA A 239 -0.53 10.43 6.44
CA ALA A 239 -1.75 11.03 6.93
C ALA A 239 -2.98 10.62 6.13
N ILE A 240 -2.91 9.71 5.15
CA ILE A 240 -4.08 9.29 4.37
C ILE A 240 -4.49 7.86 4.77
N ASN A 241 -5.66 7.73 5.40
CA ASN A 241 -6.22 6.45 5.83
C ASN A 241 -6.99 5.73 4.72
N HIS A 242 -7.74 6.49 3.92
CA HIS A 242 -8.66 5.96 2.90
C HIS A 242 -8.73 6.82 1.64
N SER A 243 -9.28 6.24 0.58
CA SER A 243 -9.40 6.84 -0.75
C SER A 243 -10.76 6.53 -1.37
N PHE A 244 -11.41 7.54 -1.94
CA PHE A 244 -12.60 7.38 -2.77
C PHE A 244 -12.24 7.37 -4.27
N GLN A 245 -12.82 6.44 -5.02
CA GLN A 245 -12.67 6.34 -6.47
C GLN A 245 -13.99 5.96 -7.13
N PHE A 246 -14.36 6.63 -8.21
CA PHE A 246 -15.65 6.40 -8.87
C PHE A 246 -15.42 5.91 -10.30
N ILE A 247 -16.22 4.94 -10.73
CA ILE A 247 -16.29 4.52 -12.13
C ILE A 247 -17.66 4.90 -12.67
N ILE A 248 -17.67 5.61 -13.78
CA ILE A 248 -18.87 5.94 -14.54
C ILE A 248 -18.85 5.14 -15.84
N ASN A 249 -19.72 4.15 -15.94
CA ASN A 249 -19.89 3.35 -17.15
C ASN A 249 -21.21 3.70 -17.84
N ASN A 250 -21.14 4.49 -18.91
CA ASN A 250 -22.31 5.08 -19.57
C ASN A 250 -23.16 5.92 -18.58
N SER A 251 -24.27 5.38 -18.09
CA SER A 251 -25.15 6.01 -17.09
C SER A 251 -25.06 5.41 -15.69
N ALA A 252 -24.25 4.37 -15.51
CA ALA A 252 -24.09 3.70 -14.23
C ALA A 252 -22.87 4.26 -13.49
N ILE A 253 -23.05 4.70 -12.25
CA ILE A 253 -21.96 5.08 -11.35
C ILE A 253 -21.77 3.99 -10.30
N SER A 254 -20.53 3.54 -10.10
CA SER A 254 -20.13 2.73 -8.94
C SER A 254 -19.15 3.50 -8.07
N LEU A 255 -19.35 3.42 -6.77
CA LEU A 255 -18.53 4.07 -5.76
C LEU A 255 -17.59 3.04 -5.15
N TRP A 256 -16.32 3.40 -5.05
CA TRP A 256 -15.31 2.58 -4.44
C TRP A 256 -14.65 3.31 -3.28
N TRP A 257 -14.58 2.61 -2.16
CA TRP A 257 -13.82 2.98 -0.99
C TRP A 257 -12.63 2.04 -0.89
N PHE A 258 -11.43 2.60 -0.73
CA PHE A 258 -10.21 1.84 -0.49
C PHE A 258 -9.60 2.30 0.82
N ASP A 259 -9.23 1.36 1.67
CA ASP A 259 -8.38 1.58 2.82
C ASP A 259 -7.32 0.49 2.87
N ARG A 260 -6.47 0.49 3.91
CA ARG A 260 -5.39 -0.49 4.04
C ARG A 260 -5.88 -1.93 4.23
N GLY A 261 -7.14 -2.12 4.63
CA GLY A 261 -7.74 -3.42 4.90
C GLY A 261 -8.30 -4.10 3.66
N SER A 262 -9.01 -3.36 2.79
CA SER A 262 -9.64 -3.88 1.57
C SER A 262 -10.29 -2.77 0.72
N ALA A 263 -10.93 -3.15 -0.38
CA ALA A 263 -11.87 -2.30 -1.11
C ALA A 263 -13.33 -2.63 -0.75
N ILE A 264 -14.18 -1.61 -0.71
CA ILE A 264 -15.63 -1.72 -0.63
C ILE A 264 -16.20 -1.07 -1.89
N ARG A 265 -17.11 -1.77 -2.56
CA ARG A 265 -17.77 -1.30 -3.79
C ARG A 265 -19.28 -1.23 -3.58
N SER A 266 -19.90 -0.14 -4.02
CA SER A 266 -21.35 -0.05 -4.09
C SER A 266 -21.93 -0.91 -5.22
N GLU A 267 -23.24 -1.15 -5.20
CA GLU A 267 -23.94 -1.48 -6.43
C GLU A 267 -23.90 -0.30 -7.41
N GLU A 268 -24.11 -0.60 -8.69
CA GLU A 268 -24.18 0.43 -9.73
C GLU A 268 -25.50 1.19 -9.63
N ILE A 269 -25.41 2.53 -9.65
CA ILE A 269 -26.57 3.41 -9.66
C ILE A 269 -26.70 3.98 -11.07
N ASP A 270 -27.80 3.69 -11.77
CA ASP A 270 -28.14 4.36 -13.02
C ASP A 270 -28.58 5.81 -12.70
N PHE A 271 -27.67 6.77 -12.85
CA PHE A 271 -27.95 8.18 -12.51
C PHE A 271 -28.93 8.85 -13.48
N ILE A 272 -29.26 8.21 -14.60
CA ILE A 272 -30.29 8.70 -15.51
C ILE A 272 -31.68 8.41 -14.95
N THR A 273 -31.89 7.26 -14.33
CA THR A 273 -33.17 6.95 -13.65
C THR A 273 -33.16 7.40 -12.19
N GLY A 274 -31.97 7.45 -11.58
CA GLY A 274 -31.74 7.78 -10.18
C GLY A 274 -31.07 9.15 -9.98
N LEU A 275 -31.35 10.15 -10.83
CA LEU A 275 -30.72 11.47 -10.74
C LEU A 275 -30.76 12.09 -9.33
N PRO A 276 -31.85 11.96 -8.53
CA PRO A 276 -31.86 12.45 -7.15
C PRO A 276 -30.71 11.89 -6.30
N TYR A 277 -30.33 10.62 -6.48
CA TYR A 277 -29.21 10.01 -5.77
C TYR A 277 -27.86 10.60 -6.19
N LEU A 278 -27.68 10.90 -7.47
CA LEU A 278 -26.47 11.58 -7.95
C LEU A 278 -26.36 12.99 -7.36
N VAL A 279 -27.47 13.73 -7.31
CA VAL A 279 -27.50 15.08 -6.71
C VAL A 279 -27.16 15.02 -5.22
N VAL A 280 -27.76 14.09 -4.48
CA VAL A 280 -27.46 13.87 -3.06
C VAL A 280 -26.00 13.47 -2.86
N LEU A 281 -25.46 12.58 -3.70
CA LEU A 281 -24.05 12.18 -3.64
C LEU A 281 -23.13 13.39 -3.81
N ILE A 282 -23.36 14.23 -4.83
CA ILE A 282 -22.55 15.42 -5.06
C ILE A 282 -22.66 16.40 -3.88
N ASP A 283 -23.86 16.59 -3.32
CA ASP A 283 -24.06 17.46 -2.14
C ASP A 283 -23.32 16.93 -0.91
N ILE A 284 -23.31 15.61 -0.70
CA ILE A 284 -22.54 14.95 0.37
C ILE A 284 -21.04 15.19 0.20
N LEU A 285 -20.49 14.92 -0.99
CA LEU A 285 -19.05 15.06 -1.25
C LEU A 285 -18.59 16.51 -1.03
N ARG A 286 -19.40 17.50 -1.37
CA ARG A 286 -19.07 18.91 -1.13
C ARG A 286 -19.04 19.31 0.35
N ARG A 287 -19.61 18.49 1.24
CA ARG A 287 -19.66 18.72 2.69
C ARG A 287 -18.60 17.92 3.46
N PHE A 288 -17.86 17.05 2.77
CA PHE A 288 -16.75 16.32 3.35
C PHE A 288 -15.65 17.29 3.77
N ASP A 289 -15.22 17.19 5.03
CA ASP A 289 -14.00 17.82 5.51
C ASP A 289 -12.76 17.00 5.08
N GLU A 290 -11.56 17.51 5.37
CA GLU A 290 -10.32 16.77 5.05
C GLU A 290 -10.36 15.35 5.64
N HIS A 291 -10.93 15.18 6.83
CA HIS A 291 -11.01 13.88 7.48
C HIS A 291 -11.93 12.90 6.74
N ALA A 292 -13.10 13.35 6.30
CA ALA A 292 -13.99 12.57 5.45
C ALA A 292 -13.31 12.16 4.13
N TRP A 293 -12.40 12.99 3.62
CA TRP A 293 -11.64 12.71 2.39
C TRP A 293 -10.40 11.81 2.56
N GLY A 294 -10.13 11.33 3.77
CA GLY A 294 -9.04 10.41 4.04
C GLY A 294 -7.96 10.95 4.97
N PHE A 295 -7.92 12.26 5.24
CA PHE A 295 -6.83 12.84 6.03
C PHE A 295 -6.99 12.55 7.52
N ASN A 296 -5.98 11.95 8.12
CA ASN A 296 -5.96 11.59 9.52
C ASN A 296 -5.58 12.82 10.37
N ARG A 297 -6.47 13.18 11.30
CA ARG A 297 -6.32 14.36 12.17
C ARG A 297 -5.17 14.23 13.18
N THR A 298 -4.69 13.02 13.41
CA THR A 298 -3.53 12.75 14.26
C THR A 298 -2.26 13.42 13.73
N PHE A 299 -2.10 13.49 12.41
CA PHE A 299 -0.94 14.14 11.80
C PHE A 299 -1.25 15.60 11.52
N ARG A 300 -0.60 16.50 12.27
CA ARG A 300 -0.82 17.95 12.19
C ARG A 300 0.23 18.59 11.29
N LYS A 301 -0.21 19.37 10.30
CA LYS A 301 0.69 20.15 9.44
C LYS A 301 1.37 21.27 10.26
N THR A 302 2.69 21.44 10.11
CA THR A 302 3.42 22.51 10.82
C THR A 302 3.52 23.76 9.95
N GLY A 303 2.60 24.72 10.15
CA GLY A 303 2.65 26.00 9.46
C GLY A 303 2.43 25.90 7.94
N THR A 304 3.20 26.67 7.16
CA THR A 304 3.12 26.73 5.69
C THR A 304 4.09 25.78 4.98
N ASP A 305 4.92 25.03 5.71
CA ASP A 305 5.86 24.08 5.13
C ASP A 305 5.13 22.80 4.72
N ASP A 306 4.75 22.74 3.44
CA ASP A 306 4.19 21.52 2.83
C ASP A 306 5.14 20.34 3.07
N GLY A 307 4.63 19.26 3.68
CA GLY A 307 5.36 18.00 3.90
C GLY A 307 5.85 17.74 5.32
N LYS A 308 5.84 18.74 6.22
CA LYS A 308 6.18 18.53 7.64
C LYS A 308 4.95 18.22 8.46
N LEU A 309 4.98 17.07 9.14
CA LEU A 309 3.89 16.61 10.00
C LEU A 309 4.38 16.43 11.43
N GLN A 310 3.53 16.83 12.38
CA GLN A 310 3.68 16.60 13.80
C GLN A 310 2.69 15.55 14.28
N ILE A 311 3.15 14.72 15.22
CA ILE A 311 2.32 13.73 15.90
C ILE A 311 2.70 13.67 17.37
N ASP A 312 1.69 13.53 18.21
CA ASP A 312 1.85 13.30 19.65
C ASP A 312 1.74 11.81 19.94
N LEU A 313 2.70 11.29 20.70
CA LEU A 313 2.74 9.90 21.10
C LEU A 313 2.68 9.77 22.61
N THR A 314 2.09 8.67 23.05
CA THR A 314 2.05 8.30 24.47
C THR A 314 3.38 7.67 24.88
N PRO A 315 4.11 8.22 25.87
CA PRO A 315 5.31 7.59 26.39
C PRO A 315 4.98 6.29 27.11
N LEU A 316 5.95 5.39 27.21
CA LEU A 316 5.80 4.13 27.98
C LEU A 316 5.48 4.39 29.46
N ASN A 317 6.14 5.40 30.05
CA ASN A 317 5.85 5.82 31.41
C ASN A 317 4.66 6.77 31.40
N LYS A 318 3.48 6.28 31.82
CA LYS A 318 2.23 7.03 31.85
C LYS A 318 2.27 8.32 32.70
N ASN A 319 3.29 8.49 33.54
CA ASN A 319 3.48 9.71 34.34
C ASN A 319 4.23 10.82 33.57
N GLN A 320 4.69 10.56 32.34
CA GLN A 320 5.34 11.54 31.48
C GLN A 320 4.34 12.19 30.53
N SER A 321 4.59 13.45 30.18
CA SER A 321 3.84 14.18 29.16
C SER A 321 3.99 13.51 27.78
N SER A 322 3.01 13.76 26.89
CA SER A 322 3.07 13.29 25.50
C SER A 322 4.36 13.73 24.80
N VAL A 323 4.91 12.85 23.98
CA VAL A 323 6.10 13.12 23.17
C VAL A 323 5.67 13.63 21.81
N THR A 324 6.04 14.85 21.46
CA THR A 324 5.79 15.40 20.12
C THR A 324 7.00 15.12 19.22
N VAL A 325 6.76 14.55 18.05
CA VAL A 325 7.79 14.38 17.02
C VAL A 325 7.38 15.02 15.70
N THR A 326 8.36 15.53 14.97
CA THR A 326 8.17 16.08 13.62
C THR A 326 8.85 15.19 12.60
N LEU A 327 8.11 14.79 11.57
CA LEU A 327 8.60 14.07 10.39
C LEU A 327 8.53 14.96 9.14
N ASP A 328 9.39 14.68 8.17
CA ASP A 328 9.44 15.35 6.86
C ASP A 328 9.15 14.34 5.74
N GLU A 329 7.92 14.37 5.23
CA GLU A 329 7.46 13.44 4.20
C GLU A 329 8.14 13.65 2.84
N LYS A 330 8.58 14.88 2.53
CA LYS A 330 9.22 15.17 1.23
C LYS A 330 10.60 14.54 1.10
N SER A 331 11.26 14.34 2.24
CA SER A 331 12.57 13.70 2.29
C SER A 331 12.51 12.17 2.24
N HIS A 332 11.30 11.59 2.20
CA HIS A 332 11.08 10.16 2.39
C HIS A 332 10.27 9.55 1.24
N ALA A 333 10.95 8.87 0.32
CA ALA A 333 10.31 8.14 -0.76
C ALA A 333 9.56 6.91 -0.21
N ARG A 334 8.32 6.71 -0.66
CA ARG A 334 7.45 5.65 -0.15
C ARG A 334 7.17 4.58 -1.18
N PRO A 335 7.16 3.30 -0.76
CA PRO A 335 6.64 2.24 -1.59
C PRO A 335 5.12 2.38 -1.80
N ILE A 336 4.67 2.01 -3.00
CA ILE A 336 3.25 1.98 -3.34
C ILE A 336 2.62 0.68 -2.84
N TYR A 337 1.64 0.78 -1.96
CA TYR A 337 0.86 -0.35 -1.47
C TYR A 337 -0.63 0.00 -1.51
N LEU A 338 -1.45 -0.90 -2.07
CA LEU A 338 -2.91 -0.76 -1.98
C LEU A 338 -3.43 -1.24 -0.63
N PHE A 339 -3.10 -2.48 -0.27
CA PHE A 339 -3.51 -3.14 0.96
C PHE A 339 -2.30 -3.61 1.77
N GLY A 340 -2.55 -3.97 3.02
CA GLY A 340 -1.53 -4.59 3.88
C GLY A 340 -1.04 -3.66 4.97
N ARG A 341 0.12 -3.99 5.55
CA ARG A 341 0.70 -3.24 6.66
C ARG A 341 1.16 -1.84 6.26
N SER A 342 1.60 -1.67 5.00
CA SER A 342 2.18 -0.42 4.52
C SER A 342 3.17 0.18 5.54
N THR A 343 4.11 -0.65 5.99
CA THR A 343 5.08 -0.27 7.02
C THR A 343 6.01 0.78 6.46
N ASP A 344 6.16 1.87 7.22
CA ASP A 344 7.00 3.00 6.87
C ASP A 344 7.88 3.39 8.06
N VAL A 345 9.18 3.60 7.83
CA VAL A 345 10.16 3.92 8.88
C VAL A 345 10.84 5.23 8.53
N ILE A 346 10.48 6.29 9.25
CA ILE A 346 10.81 7.67 8.87
C ILE A 346 11.72 8.28 9.94
N PRO A 347 12.87 8.87 9.57
CA PRO A 347 13.68 9.64 10.52
C PRO A 347 12.89 10.83 11.09
N VAL A 348 12.99 11.07 12.39
CA VAL A 348 12.25 12.16 13.04
C VAL A 348 13.13 13.01 13.95
N ARG A 349 12.69 14.25 14.17
CA ARG A 349 13.23 15.15 15.19
C ARG A 349 12.26 15.21 16.36
N GLY A 350 12.73 14.88 17.55
CA GLY A 350 11.96 14.99 18.80
C GLY A 350 12.46 16.18 19.63
N THR A 351 11.54 17.06 20.05
CA THR A 351 11.87 18.20 20.93
C THR A 351 12.02 17.78 22.40
N ASP A 352 11.34 16.70 22.79
CA ASP A 352 11.18 16.29 24.20
C ASP A 352 11.76 14.91 24.51
N VAL A 353 12.39 14.25 23.53
CA VAL A 353 12.96 12.91 23.72
C VAL A 353 14.35 13.05 24.32
N ARG A 354 14.44 12.99 25.66
CA ARG A 354 15.74 12.94 26.33
C ARG A 354 16.39 11.58 26.07
N PRO A 355 17.67 11.53 25.64
CA PRO A 355 18.38 10.27 25.58
C PRO A 355 18.45 9.67 26.99
N THR A 356 17.89 8.48 27.16
CA THR A 356 17.88 7.75 28.44
C THR A 356 19.27 7.28 28.86
N TRP A 357 20.24 7.24 27.94
CA TRP A 357 21.59 6.73 28.17
C TRP A 357 22.66 7.70 27.66
N LEU A 358 23.64 8.02 28.50
CA LEU A 358 24.81 8.81 28.13
C LEU A 358 25.63 8.04 27.07
N GLY A 359 25.97 8.69 25.95
CA GLY A 359 26.85 8.11 24.92
C GLY A 359 26.16 7.26 23.83
N SER A 360 24.86 7.42 23.64
CA SER A 360 24.08 6.67 22.64
C SER A 360 23.35 7.61 21.68
N SER A 361 23.13 7.19 20.41
CA SER A 361 22.62 8.04 19.33
C SER A 361 21.35 8.80 19.73
N SER A 362 21.34 10.13 19.54
CA SER A 362 20.19 11.01 19.75
C SER A 362 19.20 11.00 18.57
N GLU A 363 19.36 10.05 17.65
CA GLU A 363 18.54 9.91 16.46
C GLU A 363 17.38 8.95 16.72
N PHE A 364 16.22 9.31 16.18
CA PHE A 364 14.98 8.56 16.35
C PHE A 364 14.35 8.27 14.99
N VAL A 365 13.60 7.17 14.95
CA VAL A 365 12.79 6.78 13.80
C VAL A 365 11.37 6.53 14.25
N LEU A 366 10.43 6.91 13.40
CA LEU A 366 9.02 6.66 13.55
C LEU A 366 8.62 5.50 12.64
N LYS A 367 8.18 4.40 13.22
CA LYS A 367 7.56 3.28 12.49
C LYS A 367 6.06 3.52 12.43
N VAL A 368 5.54 3.77 11.24
CA VAL A 368 4.12 3.98 10.96
C VAL A 368 3.61 2.83 10.13
N TYR A 369 2.60 2.10 10.61
CA TYR A 369 2.10 0.91 9.92
C TYR A 369 0.67 0.55 10.33
N HIS A 370 0.07 -0.37 9.57
CA HIS A 370 -1.32 -0.76 9.66
C HIS A 370 -1.46 -2.28 9.94
N PRO A 371 -1.09 -2.75 11.14
CA PRO A 371 -1.23 -4.16 11.50
C PRO A 371 -2.70 -4.60 11.46
N ASP A 372 -2.90 -5.91 11.30
CA ASP A 372 -4.19 -6.53 11.58
C ASP A 372 -4.55 -6.27 13.04
N GLU A 373 -5.74 -5.76 13.31
CA GLU A 373 -6.17 -5.41 14.66
C GLU A 373 -6.33 -6.62 15.59
N GLN A 374 -6.50 -7.83 15.02
CA GLN A 374 -6.62 -9.07 15.78
C GLN A 374 -5.26 -9.55 16.31
N ARG A 375 -4.15 -9.02 15.78
CA ARG A 375 -2.81 -9.38 16.25
C ARG A 375 -2.46 -8.65 17.53
N ASP A 376 -1.69 -9.36 18.37
CA ASP A 376 -1.05 -8.74 19.51
C ASP A 376 -0.14 -7.59 19.05
N SER A 377 -0.11 -6.50 19.82
CA SER A 377 0.68 -5.35 19.43
C SER A 377 2.17 -5.60 19.60
N GLU A 378 2.98 -5.09 18.68
CA GLU A 378 4.46 -5.10 18.80
C GLU A 378 4.90 -4.52 20.14
N VAL A 379 4.21 -3.49 20.63
CA VAL A 379 4.43 -2.90 21.96
C VAL A 379 4.24 -3.94 23.07
N LYS A 380 3.12 -4.70 23.05
CA LYS A 380 2.86 -5.76 24.04
C LYS A 380 3.88 -6.89 23.95
N ILE A 381 4.31 -7.25 22.73
CA ILE A 381 5.33 -8.29 22.57
C ILE A 381 6.69 -7.81 23.10
N LEU A 382 7.07 -6.57 22.81
CA LEU A 382 8.28 -5.96 23.34
C LEU A 382 8.24 -5.85 24.86
N GLU A 383 7.09 -5.53 25.47
CA GLU A 383 6.92 -5.58 26.93
C GLU A 383 7.29 -6.98 27.49
N LYS A 384 6.81 -8.05 26.85
CA LYS A 384 7.19 -9.42 27.23
C LYS A 384 8.68 -9.71 27.02
N ALA A 385 9.26 -9.22 25.92
CA ALA A 385 10.69 -9.37 25.68
C ALA A 385 11.53 -8.62 26.72
N TYR A 386 11.09 -7.44 27.16
CA TYR A 386 11.73 -6.70 28.24
C TYR A 386 11.59 -7.43 29.58
N ASP A 387 10.43 -8.01 29.89
CA ASP A 387 10.26 -8.84 31.09
C ASP A 387 11.31 -9.97 31.14
N VAL A 388 11.60 -10.61 29.99
CA VAL A 388 12.69 -11.60 29.88
C VAL A 388 14.05 -10.97 30.16
N ALA A 389 14.35 -9.79 29.60
CA ALA A 389 15.63 -9.09 29.79
C ALA A 389 15.89 -8.62 31.24
N PHE A 390 14.83 -8.32 31.99
CA PHE A 390 14.91 -7.80 33.36
C PHE A 390 14.61 -8.85 34.45
N SER A 391 14.24 -10.06 34.07
CA SER A 391 14.01 -11.16 35.00
C SER A 391 15.27 -11.96 35.30
N ASN A 392 15.21 -12.79 36.35
CA ASN A 392 16.27 -13.72 36.76
C ASN A 392 16.16 -15.06 36.02
N VAL A 393 15.65 -15.09 34.79
CA VAL A 393 15.66 -16.29 33.96
C VAL A 393 17.08 -16.58 33.48
N LYS A 394 17.35 -17.86 33.19
CA LYS A 394 18.66 -18.29 32.70
C LYS A 394 19.02 -17.53 31.42
N ASP A 395 20.26 -17.05 31.36
CA ASP A 395 20.85 -16.41 30.19
C ASP A 395 20.18 -15.05 29.80
N SER A 396 19.45 -14.39 30.71
CA SER A 396 18.75 -13.12 30.45
C SER A 396 19.66 -11.96 30.07
N GLU A 397 20.95 -12.04 30.42
CA GLU A 397 21.98 -11.11 29.99
C GLU A 397 22.14 -11.03 28.46
N TYR A 398 21.81 -12.09 27.72
CA TYR A 398 21.88 -12.07 26.25
C TYR A 398 20.69 -11.38 25.59
N VAL A 399 19.66 -11.02 26.35
CA VAL A 399 18.52 -10.20 25.86
C VAL A 399 18.73 -8.74 26.25
N ARG A 400 19.32 -8.49 27.42
CA ARG A 400 19.52 -7.14 27.95
C ARG A 400 20.44 -6.32 27.05
N GLY A 401 19.89 -5.27 26.45
CA GLY A 401 20.61 -4.38 25.53
C GLY A 401 20.57 -4.81 24.06
N HIS A 402 19.93 -5.95 23.76
CA HIS A 402 19.84 -6.54 22.41
C HIS A 402 18.40 -6.48 21.84
N LEU A 403 17.56 -5.60 22.39
CA LEU A 403 16.18 -5.29 21.96
C LEU A 403 16.08 -3.83 21.49
N PRO A 404 15.14 -3.50 20.58
CA PRO A 404 15.00 -2.14 20.07
C PRO A 404 14.46 -1.23 21.16
N VAL A 405 15.06 -0.07 21.37
CA VAL A 405 14.63 0.84 22.44
C VAL A 405 13.36 1.57 22.04
N LEU A 406 12.25 1.12 22.62
CA LEU A 406 10.92 1.72 22.49
C LEU A 406 10.83 3.00 23.33
N CYS A 407 10.51 4.13 22.72
CA CYS A 407 10.41 5.43 23.42
C CYS A 407 8.95 5.82 23.71
N ALA A 408 8.10 5.72 22.70
CA ALA A 408 6.68 6.08 22.78
C ALA A 408 5.90 5.33 21.70
N SER A 409 4.59 5.16 21.90
CA SER A 409 3.73 4.52 20.91
C SER A 409 2.29 4.95 21.08
N SER A 410 1.55 5.00 19.98
CA SER A 410 0.11 5.24 19.99
C SER A 410 -0.59 4.44 18.89
N ASP A 411 -1.79 3.97 19.23
CA ASP A 411 -2.73 3.32 18.33
C ASP A 411 -3.84 4.33 18.01
N PHE A 412 -4.21 4.45 16.75
CA PHE A 412 -5.22 5.40 16.28
C PHE A 412 -6.35 4.65 15.57
N GLU A 413 -7.57 5.01 15.93
CA GLU A 413 -8.79 4.52 15.28
C GLU A 413 -9.07 5.33 14.01
N ASP A 414 -9.61 4.65 13.01
CA ASP A 414 -10.14 5.28 11.80
C ASP A 414 -11.65 5.46 11.95
N GLU A 415 -12.05 6.64 12.43
CA GLU A 415 -13.46 6.97 12.69
C GLU A 415 -14.35 6.73 11.47
N TYR A 416 -13.86 6.99 10.25
CA TYR A 416 -14.67 6.84 9.04
C TYR A 416 -14.76 5.39 8.59
N ALA A 417 -13.68 4.61 8.68
CA ALA A 417 -13.77 3.17 8.45
C ALA A 417 -14.76 2.51 9.43
N GLU A 418 -14.78 2.93 10.70
CA GLU A 418 -15.75 2.45 11.68
C GLU A 418 -17.19 2.86 11.34
N ARG A 419 -17.41 4.11 10.91
CA ARG A 419 -18.74 4.55 10.48
C ARG A 419 -19.23 3.78 9.26
N ILE A 420 -18.38 3.60 8.25
CA ILE A 420 -18.72 2.87 7.01
C ILE A 420 -19.08 1.42 7.33
N THR A 421 -18.24 0.73 8.11
CA THR A 421 -18.48 -0.66 8.50
C THR A 421 -19.77 -0.82 9.30
N LYS A 422 -20.06 0.12 10.20
CA LYS A 422 -21.33 0.15 10.96
C LYS A 422 -22.56 0.39 10.08
N ILE A 423 -22.51 1.36 9.16
CA ILE A 423 -23.61 1.68 8.23
C ILE A 423 -23.90 0.48 7.33
N LEU A 424 -22.85 -0.18 6.82
CA LEU A 424 -22.95 -1.31 5.91
C LEU A 424 -23.18 -2.66 6.61
N GLY A 425 -23.18 -2.70 7.95
CA GLY A 425 -23.33 -3.95 8.71
C GLY A 425 -22.18 -4.94 8.50
N ILE A 426 -20.98 -4.45 8.18
CA ILE A 426 -19.80 -5.30 7.97
C ILE A 426 -19.27 -5.73 9.34
N SER A 427 -19.37 -7.03 9.64
CA SER A 427 -18.88 -7.60 10.89
C SER A 427 -17.35 -7.76 10.88
N ARG A 428 -16.73 -7.55 12.05
CA ARG A 428 -15.31 -7.86 12.30
C ARG A 428 -15.06 -9.36 12.55
N GLU A 429 -16.14 -10.10 12.85
CA GLU A 429 -16.09 -11.54 13.11
C GLU A 429 -16.11 -12.35 11.81
N THR A 430 -16.69 -11.78 10.75
CA THR A 430 -16.66 -12.42 9.43
C THR A 430 -15.25 -12.23 8.86
N LYS A 431 -14.58 -13.32 8.51
CA LYS A 431 -13.25 -13.30 7.85
C LYS A 431 -13.31 -12.78 6.39
N GLN A 432 -14.32 -11.99 6.06
CA GLN A 432 -14.54 -11.42 4.73
C GLN A 432 -13.65 -10.20 4.48
N ARG A 433 -13.20 -9.52 5.54
CA ARG A 433 -12.37 -8.32 5.45
C ARG A 433 -11.32 -8.32 6.56
N CYS A 434 -10.09 -7.95 6.21
CA CYS A 434 -9.04 -7.67 7.20
C CYS A 434 -9.24 -6.25 7.73
N PHE A 435 -9.35 -6.13 9.05
CA PHE A 435 -9.44 -4.84 9.73
C PHE A 435 -8.06 -4.46 10.22
N ARG A 436 -7.62 -3.25 9.87
CA ARG A 436 -6.29 -2.77 10.21
C ARG A 436 -6.39 -1.49 11.01
N ARG A 437 -5.48 -1.35 11.96
CA ARG A 437 -5.40 -0.18 12.85
C ARG A 437 -4.14 0.60 12.54
N LEU A 438 -4.19 1.92 12.50
CA LEU A 438 -2.98 2.72 12.38
C LEU A 438 -2.21 2.65 13.72
N ARG A 439 -0.96 2.18 13.65
CA ARG A 439 -0.03 2.17 14.77
C ARG A 439 1.19 3.00 14.44
N VAL A 440 1.58 3.82 15.41
CA VAL A 440 2.79 4.64 15.32
C VAL A 440 3.68 4.34 16.53
N ILE A 441 4.93 3.99 16.25
CA ILE A 441 5.93 3.65 17.26
C ILE A 441 7.19 4.48 17.07
N LEU A 442 7.66 5.10 18.15
CA LEU A 442 8.92 5.83 18.19
C LEU A 442 10.01 4.93 18.75
N PHE A 443 11.02 4.66 17.94
CA PHE A 443 12.22 3.91 18.31
C PHE A 443 13.45 4.80 18.25
N ARG A 444 14.48 4.42 18.99
CA ARG A 444 15.85 4.88 18.70
C ARG A 444 16.30 4.33 17.36
N ARG A 445 17.03 5.14 16.60
CA ARG A 445 17.57 4.71 15.31
C ARG A 445 18.60 3.59 15.50
N LEU A 446 18.46 2.56 14.68
CA LEU A 446 19.39 1.45 14.54
C LEU A 446 19.98 1.46 13.12
N HIS A 447 21.06 0.71 12.93
CA HIS A 447 21.74 0.53 11.64
C HIS A 447 21.67 -0.93 11.22
N HIS A 448 21.65 -1.20 9.92
CA HIS A 448 21.51 -2.58 9.45
C HIS A 448 22.78 -3.37 9.65
N ILE A 449 22.67 -4.65 10.03
CA ILE A 449 23.85 -5.47 10.33
C ILE A 449 24.80 -5.60 9.13
N TYR A 450 24.30 -5.50 7.90
CA TYR A 450 25.09 -5.59 6.67
C TYR A 450 26.02 -4.38 6.43
N GLU A 451 25.89 -3.29 7.20
CA GLU A 451 26.86 -2.18 7.19
C GLU A 451 28.18 -2.56 7.91
N LEU A 452 28.16 -3.65 8.69
CA LEU A 452 29.32 -4.16 9.42
C LEU A 452 30.11 -5.19 8.60
N SER A 453 31.36 -5.43 8.98
CA SER A 453 32.18 -6.50 8.41
C SER A 453 33.08 -7.16 9.45
N GLY A 454 33.61 -8.34 9.12
CA GLY A 454 34.60 -9.04 9.95
C GLY A 454 34.11 -9.34 11.36
N GLN A 455 34.93 -8.97 12.35
CA GLN A 455 34.66 -9.26 13.76
C GLN A 455 33.45 -8.49 14.31
N GLU A 456 33.23 -7.26 13.88
CA GLU A 456 32.08 -6.45 14.33
C GLU A 456 30.76 -7.06 13.85
N PHE A 457 30.71 -7.50 12.58
CA PHE A 457 29.57 -8.22 12.03
C PHE A 457 29.29 -9.51 12.81
N LEU A 458 30.31 -10.35 13.01
CA LEU A 458 30.14 -11.63 13.70
C LEU A 458 29.71 -11.42 15.16
N GLY A 459 30.24 -10.41 15.84
CA GLY A 459 29.82 -10.02 17.19
C GLY A 459 28.34 -9.64 17.24
N ALA A 460 27.91 -8.70 16.40
CA ALA A 460 26.51 -8.27 16.32
C ALA A 460 25.57 -9.43 15.94
N PHE A 461 25.99 -10.33 15.05
CA PHE A 461 25.21 -11.49 14.67
C PHE A 461 25.02 -12.46 15.85
N ILE A 462 26.09 -12.75 16.60
CA ILE A 462 26.05 -13.61 17.78
C ILE A 462 25.14 -13.00 18.86
N ASP A 463 25.20 -11.69 19.07
CA ASP A 463 24.32 -10.95 19.97
C ASP A 463 22.84 -11.17 19.61
N CYS A 464 22.47 -10.93 18.34
CA CYS A 464 21.10 -11.14 17.87
C CYS A 464 20.67 -12.61 17.99
N PHE A 465 21.55 -13.54 17.64
CA PHE A 465 21.27 -14.98 17.69
C PHE A 465 21.01 -15.46 19.12
N ARG A 466 21.83 -15.03 20.09
CA ARG A 466 21.64 -15.37 21.50
C ARG A 466 20.38 -14.72 22.07
N CYS A 467 20.13 -13.45 21.75
CA CYS A 467 18.90 -12.75 22.10
C CYS A 467 17.66 -13.54 21.61
N HIS A 468 17.64 -13.91 20.33
CA HIS A 468 16.57 -14.74 19.75
C HIS A 468 16.40 -16.08 20.48
N GLY A 469 17.49 -16.81 20.74
CA GLY A 469 17.45 -18.10 21.42
C GLY A 469 16.86 -18.02 22.83
N VAL A 470 17.25 -17.00 23.61
CA VAL A 470 16.71 -16.80 24.97
C VAL A 470 15.25 -16.40 24.92
N LEU A 471 14.84 -15.50 24.03
CA LEU A 471 13.44 -15.13 23.84
C LEU A 471 12.57 -16.33 23.47
N TRP A 472 13.06 -17.17 22.55
CA TRP A 472 12.40 -18.41 22.13
C TRP A 472 12.14 -19.34 23.31
N LEU A 473 13.17 -19.60 24.13
CA LEU A 473 13.05 -20.43 25.33
C LEU A 473 12.11 -19.84 26.38
N ASN A 474 11.86 -18.54 26.33
CA ASN A 474 10.94 -17.81 27.20
C ASN A 474 9.63 -17.44 26.48
N LYS A 475 9.20 -18.25 25.50
CA LYS A 475 7.88 -18.18 24.84
C LYS A 475 7.64 -16.94 23.98
N VAL A 476 8.64 -16.10 23.73
CA VAL A 476 8.57 -14.96 22.80
C VAL A 476 9.17 -15.39 21.47
N HIS A 477 8.32 -15.68 20.48
CA HIS A 477 8.77 -16.18 19.17
C HIS A 477 8.73 -15.06 18.13
N HIS A 478 9.88 -14.75 17.53
CA HIS A 478 10.02 -13.63 16.58
C HIS A 478 9.24 -13.80 15.28
N ARG A 479 9.33 -15.01 14.70
CA ARG A 479 8.66 -15.45 13.45
C ARG A 479 8.99 -14.68 12.16
N ASP A 480 9.83 -13.65 12.21
CA ASP A 480 10.31 -12.96 11.01
C ASP A 480 11.80 -12.65 11.10
N ILE A 481 12.63 -13.69 11.22
CA ILE A 481 14.08 -13.50 11.17
C ILE A 481 14.48 -13.26 9.72
N SER A 482 15.16 -12.13 9.46
CA SER A 482 15.65 -11.72 8.15
C SER A 482 16.87 -10.82 8.32
N GLU A 483 17.64 -10.59 7.25
CA GLU A 483 18.79 -9.67 7.29
C GLU A 483 18.41 -8.24 7.69
N ASP A 484 17.21 -7.78 7.33
CA ASP A 484 16.71 -6.44 7.66
C ASP A 484 16.34 -6.29 9.15
N ASN A 485 15.99 -7.40 9.79
CA ASN A 485 15.58 -7.45 11.20
C ASN A 485 16.76 -7.71 12.15
N LEU A 486 17.94 -7.99 11.60
CA LEU A 486 19.20 -8.00 12.34
C LEU A 486 19.85 -6.62 12.22
N MET A 487 19.95 -5.91 13.33
CA MET A 487 20.46 -4.55 13.35
C MET A 487 21.61 -4.40 14.36
N TYR A 488 22.22 -3.23 14.40
CA TYR A 488 23.17 -2.88 15.43
C TYR A 488 23.01 -1.43 15.89
N THR A 489 23.60 -1.15 17.05
CA THR A 489 23.84 0.20 17.54
C THR A 489 25.26 0.31 18.08
N LYS A 490 25.70 1.54 18.40
CA LYS A 490 26.97 1.79 19.05
C LYS A 490 26.74 2.31 20.47
N VAL A 491 27.27 1.58 21.45
CA VAL A 491 27.24 1.96 22.87
C VAL A 491 28.68 2.21 23.31
N ASN A 492 28.99 3.45 23.70
CA ASN A 492 30.35 3.85 24.10
C ASN A 492 31.41 3.47 23.05
N GLY A 493 31.08 3.64 21.76
CA GLY A 493 31.96 3.29 20.63
C GLY A 493 31.99 1.81 20.24
N HIS A 494 31.34 0.92 20.99
CA HIS A 494 31.33 -0.53 20.71
C HIS A 494 30.04 -0.92 19.98
N VAL A 495 30.18 -1.79 18.98
CA VAL A 495 29.05 -2.39 18.25
C VAL A 495 28.31 -3.37 19.14
N VAL A 496 26.98 -3.24 19.17
CA VAL A 496 26.07 -4.13 19.89
C VAL A 496 24.98 -4.58 18.91
N GLY A 497 24.80 -5.88 18.74
CA GLY A 497 23.72 -6.43 17.91
C GLY A 497 22.35 -6.25 18.56
N VAL A 498 21.34 -5.93 17.77
CA VAL A 498 19.97 -5.70 18.21
C VAL A 498 19.02 -6.47 17.29
N LEU A 499 18.25 -7.39 17.87
CA LEU A 499 17.16 -8.06 17.16
C LEU A 499 15.97 -7.10 17.07
N ASN A 500 15.50 -6.77 15.87
CA ASN A 500 14.47 -5.76 15.62
C ASN A 500 13.23 -6.35 14.91
N ASP A 501 12.14 -5.56 14.90
CA ASP A 501 10.87 -5.83 14.21
C ASP A 501 10.02 -6.99 14.77
N PHE A 502 9.36 -6.72 15.89
CA PHE A 502 8.55 -7.71 16.61
C PHE A 502 7.07 -7.73 16.17
N ASP A 503 6.71 -7.12 15.04
CA ASP A 503 5.31 -6.95 14.65
C ASP A 503 4.61 -8.25 14.19
N LEU A 504 5.39 -9.24 13.74
CA LEU A 504 4.95 -10.61 13.47
C LEU A 504 5.23 -11.56 14.63
N SER A 505 5.80 -11.08 15.73
CA SER A 505 6.09 -11.93 16.87
C SER A 505 4.83 -12.36 17.60
N ILE A 506 4.93 -13.47 18.34
CA ILE A 506 3.88 -13.93 19.26
C ILE A 506 4.46 -14.27 20.61
N TYR A 507 3.62 -14.12 21.63
CA TYR A 507 3.87 -14.67 22.94
C TYR A 507 3.03 -15.94 23.11
N HIS A 508 3.68 -17.07 23.31
CA HIS A 508 2.99 -18.32 23.61
C HIS A 508 2.59 -18.36 25.08
N ASP A 509 1.29 -18.30 25.32
CA ASP A 509 0.71 -18.78 26.57
C ASP A 509 0.22 -20.22 26.38
N ASP A 510 0.19 -21.03 27.44
CA ASP A 510 0.14 -22.49 27.39
C ASP A 510 -1.12 -23.09 26.69
N ASP A 511 -2.07 -22.25 26.27
CA ASP A 511 -3.33 -22.64 25.62
C ASP A 511 -3.53 -22.16 24.16
N ARG A 512 -2.61 -21.37 23.58
CA ARG A 512 -2.75 -20.93 22.17
C ARG A 512 -2.02 -21.87 21.22
N SER A 513 -2.78 -22.53 20.32
CA SER A 513 -2.20 -23.25 19.19
C SER A 513 -1.18 -22.37 18.46
N LEU A 514 -0.02 -22.91 18.09
CA LEU A 514 0.97 -22.19 17.27
C LEU A 514 0.23 -21.48 16.14
N ALA A 515 0.30 -20.14 16.14
CA ALA A 515 -0.50 -19.35 15.22
C ALA A 515 -0.21 -19.83 13.80
N ASN A 516 -1.21 -20.40 13.14
CA ASN A 516 -1.13 -20.99 11.80
C ASN A 516 -0.96 -19.93 10.70
N GLU A 517 -0.69 -18.69 11.10
CA GLU A 517 -0.44 -17.58 10.21
C GLU A 517 0.92 -17.80 9.53
N ARG A 518 0.88 -17.95 8.22
CA ARG A 518 2.07 -18.07 7.37
C ARG A 518 2.65 -16.68 7.16
N THR A 519 3.46 -16.26 8.10
CA THR A 519 4.12 -14.94 8.11
C THR A 519 5.63 -15.11 8.08
N GLY A 520 6.34 -14.11 7.56
CA GLY A 520 7.79 -14.08 7.52
C GLY A 520 8.34 -13.69 6.16
N THR A 521 9.63 -13.41 6.11
CA THR A 521 10.36 -13.02 4.90
C THR A 521 10.72 -14.26 4.08
N ILE A 522 10.19 -14.37 2.84
CA ILE A 522 10.18 -15.61 2.04
C ILE A 522 11.54 -16.33 1.96
N PRO A 523 12.68 -15.66 1.66
CA PRO A 523 13.99 -16.31 1.61
C PRO A 523 14.46 -16.94 2.93
N PHE A 524 13.98 -16.43 4.07
CA PHE A 524 14.38 -16.87 5.42
C PHE A 524 13.34 -17.76 6.10
N MET A 525 12.19 -17.96 5.45
CA MET A 525 11.10 -18.75 5.99
C MET A 525 11.45 -20.23 6.01
N ALA A 526 11.10 -20.92 7.10
CA ALA A 526 11.35 -22.35 7.24
C ALA A 526 10.70 -23.16 6.09
N HIS A 527 11.43 -24.16 5.57
CA HIS A 527 10.96 -25.00 4.45
C HIS A 527 9.60 -25.66 4.70
N ALA A 528 9.32 -26.04 5.96
CA ALA A 528 8.04 -26.63 6.35
C ALA A 528 6.86 -25.65 6.14
N LEU A 529 7.06 -24.37 6.43
CA LEU A 529 6.06 -23.32 6.20
C LEU A 529 5.87 -23.07 4.71
N LEU A 530 6.96 -22.99 3.94
CA LEU A 530 6.93 -22.85 2.47
C LEU A 530 6.17 -24.00 1.80
N THR A 531 6.39 -25.24 2.26
CA THR A 531 5.71 -26.43 1.71
C THR A 531 4.22 -26.43 2.04
N ALA A 532 3.85 -25.93 3.23
CA ALA A 532 2.46 -25.82 3.66
C ALA A 532 1.62 -24.87 2.79
N PHE A 533 2.24 -23.90 2.11
CA PHE A 533 1.54 -23.02 1.16
C PHE A 533 0.79 -23.83 0.11
N ARG A 534 1.38 -24.92 -0.39
CA ARG A 534 0.79 -25.75 -1.45
C ARG A 534 -0.34 -26.65 -0.96
N SER A 535 -0.32 -27.04 0.32
CA SER A 535 -1.21 -28.09 0.85
C SER A 535 -2.37 -27.57 1.69
N GLY A 536 -2.44 -26.27 2.00
CA GLY A 536 -3.50 -25.70 2.84
C GLY A 536 -3.43 -26.13 4.31
N LYS A 537 -2.43 -26.95 4.71
CA LYS A 537 -2.33 -27.51 6.05
C LYS A 537 -1.81 -26.46 7.05
N PRO A 538 -2.31 -26.46 8.30
CA PRO A 538 -1.70 -25.71 9.39
C PRO A 538 -0.33 -26.32 9.73
N VAL A 539 0.69 -25.47 9.83
CA VAL A 539 2.04 -25.86 10.24
C VAL A 539 2.52 -24.86 11.27
N ALA A 540 3.03 -25.37 12.37
CA ALA A 540 3.62 -24.54 13.41
C ALA A 540 4.86 -23.80 12.89
N HIS A 541 4.98 -22.52 13.24
CA HIS A 541 6.12 -21.70 12.90
C HIS A 541 7.31 -22.02 13.81
N LEU A 542 7.99 -23.14 13.52
CA LEU A 542 9.13 -23.64 14.28
C LEU A 542 10.46 -23.43 13.53
N TYR A 543 11.46 -22.93 14.24
CA TYR A 543 12.86 -23.01 13.81
C TYR A 543 13.43 -24.31 14.41
N VAL A 544 13.38 -25.40 13.63
CA VAL A 544 13.86 -26.73 14.02
C VAL A 544 15.25 -26.98 13.46
#